data_AF-A0A524QUX9-F1
#
_entry.id   AF-A0A524QUX9-F1
#
_cell.length_a   1.000
_cell.length_b   1.000
_cell.length_c   1.000
_cell.angle_alpha   90.00
_cell.angle_beta   90.00
_cell.angle_gamma   90.00
#
_symmetry.space_group_name_H-M   'P 1'
#
loop_
_entity.id
_entity.type
_entity.pdbx_description
1 polymer ?
#
loop_
_entity_poly.entity_id
_entity_poly.type
_entity_poly.pdbx_seq_one_letter_code
_entity_poly.pdbx_strand_id
1 'polypeptide(L)'
;MFPFECPGCKYGHVLDTAPGKWSWNGDFVKPTASPSLFVNQKGNPKYPKCHFFIKNGQLEFCGDTTHELAGQTVPMAPWEDE
;
A
#
# COMPACT_ATOMS: atom_id res chain seq x y z
N MET A 1 1.32 -4.72 -12.59
CA MET A 1 0.90 -4.93 -11.19
C MET A 1 2.14 -5.10 -10.36
N PHE A 2 2.17 -4.45 -9.21
CA PHE A 2 3.25 -4.57 -8.24
C PHE A 2 2.66 -5.09 -6.92
N PRO A 3 2.81 -6.39 -6.62
CA PRO A 3 2.39 -6.96 -5.35
C PRO A 3 3.33 -6.56 -4.22
N PHE A 4 2.82 -6.43 -3.00
CA PHE A 4 3.60 -6.21 -1.78
C PHE A 4 2.80 -6.62 -0.54
N GLU A 5 3.46 -7.00 0.55
CA GLU A 5 2.79 -7.24 1.83
C GLU A 5 2.57 -5.92 2.59
N CYS A 6 1.38 -5.75 3.16
CA CYS A 6 1.12 -4.66 4.09
C CYS A 6 1.50 -5.09 5.53
N PRO A 7 2.45 -4.39 6.19
CA PRO A 7 2.87 -4.73 7.54
C PRO A 7 1.79 -4.50 8.60
N GLY A 8 0.73 -3.75 8.30
CA GLY A 8 -0.36 -3.47 9.23
C GLY A 8 -1.46 -4.53 9.20
N CYS A 9 -1.95 -4.89 8.02
CA CYS A 9 -3.02 -5.89 7.90
C CYS A 9 -2.50 -7.33 7.73
N LYS A 10 -1.21 -7.51 7.40
CA LYS A 10 -0.56 -8.81 7.13
C LYS A 10 -1.14 -9.56 5.92
N TYR A 11 -1.65 -8.81 4.94
CA TYR A 11 -2.14 -9.35 3.67
C TYR A 11 -1.38 -8.74 2.49
N GLY A 12 -1.34 -9.49 1.38
CA GLY A 12 -0.83 -9.01 0.10
C GLY A 12 -1.75 -7.97 -0.52
N HIS A 13 -1.18 -6.84 -0.90
CA HIS A 13 -1.81 -5.80 -1.70
C HIS A 13 -1.18 -5.76 -3.09
N VAL A 14 -1.91 -5.18 -4.04
CA VAL A 14 -1.44 -5.01 -5.41
C VAL A 14 -1.63 -3.57 -5.83
N LEU A 15 -0.54 -2.93 -6.24
CA LEU A 15 -0.55 -1.66 -6.93
C LEU A 15 -0.79 -1.90 -8.43
N ASP A 16 -1.83 -1.26 -8.98
CA ASP A 16 -2.06 -1.26 -10.43
C ASP A 16 -1.09 -0.28 -11.10
N THR A 17 -0.06 -0.82 -11.74
CA THR A 17 0.98 -0.05 -12.45
C THR A 17 0.64 0.15 -13.93
N ALA A 18 -0.59 -0.15 -14.37
CA ALA A 18 -1.00 0.03 -15.75
C ALA A 18 -1.01 1.52 -16.15
N PRO A 19 -0.56 1.86 -17.38
CA PRO A 19 -0.58 3.23 -17.88
C PRO A 19 -1.98 3.86 -17.82
N GLY A 20 -2.05 5.13 -17.44
CA GLY A 20 -3.27 5.94 -17.51
C GLY A 20 -4.24 5.80 -16.33
N LYS A 21 -3.99 4.91 -15.37
CA LYS A 21 -4.80 4.82 -14.13
C LYS A 21 -4.10 5.39 -12.89
N TRP A 22 -2.79 5.21 -12.80
CA TRP A 22 -1.97 5.60 -11.65
C TRP A 22 -0.72 6.33 -12.14
N SER A 23 -0.26 7.33 -11.40
CA SER A 23 1.09 7.84 -11.58
C SER A 23 2.03 6.92 -10.84
N TRP A 24 3.01 6.38 -11.55
CA TRP A 24 3.95 5.40 -11.03
C TRP A 24 5.35 5.78 -11.51
N ASN A 25 6.33 5.80 -10.61
CA ASN A 25 7.70 6.24 -10.93
C ASN A 25 8.57 5.14 -11.59
N GLY A 26 8.09 3.91 -11.69
CA GLY A 26 8.85 2.81 -12.29
C GLY A 26 9.88 2.14 -11.36
N ASP A 27 10.01 2.58 -10.11
CA ASP A 27 11.06 2.13 -9.20
C ASP A 27 10.55 1.05 -8.24
N PHE A 28 11.09 -0.15 -8.33
CA PHE A 28 10.70 -1.28 -7.49
C PHE A 28 11.38 -1.28 -6.10
N VAL A 29 12.44 -0.48 -5.92
CA VAL A 29 13.18 -0.36 -4.66
C VAL A 29 12.63 0.80 -3.83
N LYS A 30 12.34 1.93 -4.48
CA LYS A 30 11.73 3.12 -3.87
C LYS A 30 10.44 3.49 -4.60
N PRO A 31 9.43 2.60 -4.55
CA PRO A 31 8.14 2.83 -5.18
C PRO A 31 7.55 4.17 -4.75
N THR A 32 7.07 4.92 -5.74
CA THR A 32 6.22 6.09 -5.51
C THR A 32 5.04 6.01 -6.46
N ALA A 33 3.84 6.02 -5.87
CA ALA A 33 2.61 5.92 -6.63
C ALA A 33 1.59 6.95 -6.16
N SER A 34 0.78 7.46 -7.09
CA SER A 34 -0.36 8.31 -6.79
C SER A 34 -1.58 7.90 -7.64
N PRO A 35 -2.82 8.01 -7.11
CA PRO A 35 -3.21 8.54 -5.79
C PRO A 35 -2.96 7.54 -4.64
N SER A 36 -3.65 7.68 -3.50
CA SER A 36 -3.60 6.70 -2.40
C SER A 36 -4.21 5.35 -2.81
N LEU A 37 -3.73 4.28 -2.18
CA LEU A 37 -4.31 2.95 -2.27
C LEU A 37 -5.32 2.76 -1.13
N PHE A 38 -6.54 2.37 -1.51
CA PHE A 38 -7.63 2.06 -0.58
C PHE A 38 -8.03 0.60 -0.76
N VAL A 39 -7.65 -0.23 0.21
CA VAL A 39 -7.94 -1.67 0.23
C VAL A 39 -9.09 -1.96 1.20
N ASN A 40 -9.95 -2.90 0.80
CA ASN A 40 -11.16 -3.29 1.53
C ASN A 40 -12.13 -2.10 1.79
N GLN A 41 -12.27 -1.22 0.80
CA GLN A 41 -13.16 -0.04 0.89
C GLN A 41 -14.62 -0.40 1.23
N LYS A 42 -15.11 -1.55 0.74
CA LYS A 42 -16.48 -2.02 0.99
C LYS A 42 -16.68 -2.61 2.40
N GLY A 43 -15.63 -2.67 3.22
CA GLY A 43 -15.74 -2.99 4.64
C GLY A 43 -16.07 -4.45 4.92
N ASN A 44 -15.39 -5.41 4.29
CA ASN A 44 -15.48 -6.80 4.72
C ASN A 44 -15.00 -6.88 6.18
N PRO A 45 -15.86 -7.24 7.15
CA PRO A 45 -15.53 -7.19 8.57
C PRO A 45 -14.43 -8.18 8.97
N LYS A 46 -14.12 -9.15 8.12
CA LYS A 46 -13.04 -10.13 8.34
C LYS A 46 -11.64 -9.54 8.14
N TYR A 47 -11.51 -8.45 7.37
CA TYR A 47 -10.21 -7.91 6.98
C TYR A 47 -10.09 -6.43 7.39
N PRO A 48 -8.91 -5.97 7.81
CA PRO A 48 -8.69 -4.55 8.06
C PRO A 48 -8.87 -3.72 6.79
N LYS A 49 -9.39 -2.51 6.96
CA LYS A 49 -9.39 -1.46 5.94
C LYS A 49 -8.01 -0.80 5.93
N CYS A 50 -7.37 -0.75 4.76
CA CYS A 50 -6.08 -0.08 4.61
C CYS A 50 -6.24 1.11 3.68
N HIS A 51 -5.76 2.27 4.09
CA HIS A 51 -5.74 3.45 3.24
C HIS A 51 -4.41 4.16 3.43
N PHE A 52 -3.61 4.26 2.38
CA PHE A 52 -2.25 4.79 2.47
C PHE A 52 -1.72 5.35 1.16
N PHE A 53 -0.69 6.18 1.24
CA PHE A 53 0.12 6.60 0.09
C PHE A 53 1.41 5.78 0.02
N ILE A 54 1.93 5.61 -1.20
CA ILE A 54 3.23 4.97 -1.44
C ILE A 54 4.20 6.06 -1.90
N LYS A 55 5.22 6.36 -1.10
CA LYS A 55 6.24 7.37 -1.45
C LYS A 55 7.63 6.93 -1.04
N ASN A 56 8.57 6.97 -1.96
CA ASN A 56 9.99 6.65 -1.72
C ASN A 56 10.21 5.33 -0.94
N GLY A 57 9.44 4.28 -1.24
CA GLY A 57 9.53 3.00 -0.53
C GLY A 57 8.92 2.99 0.87
N GLN A 58 8.05 3.95 1.18
CA GLN A 58 7.32 4.04 2.45
C GLN A 58 5.82 3.97 2.22
N LEU A 59 5.11 3.42 3.21
CA LEU A 59 3.66 3.44 3.32
C LEU A 59 3.26 4.52 4.33
N GLU A 60 2.62 5.57 3.86
CA GLU A 60 2.04 6.63 4.69
C GLU A 60 0.56 6.32 4.95
N PHE A 61 0.23 5.71 6.08
CA PHE A 61 -1.14 5.32 6.41
C PHE A 61 -2.02 6.51 6.80
N CYS A 62 -3.18 6.62 6.16
CA CYS A 62 -4.22 7.57 6.51
C CYS A 62 -4.89 7.18 7.84
N GLY A 63 -5.42 8.18 8.55
CA GLY A 63 -6.07 7.99 9.86
C GLY A 63 -7.36 7.18 9.83
N ASP A 64 -7.97 6.98 8.67
CA ASP A 64 -9.17 6.16 8.52
C ASP A 64 -8.85 4.66 8.34
N THR A 65 -7.57 4.28 8.22
CA THR A 65 -7.11 2.88 8.30
C THR A 65 -7.56 2.24 9.62
N THR A 66 -7.92 0.95 9.61
CA THR A 66 -8.50 0.29 10.79
C THR A 66 -7.58 -0.74 11.46
N HIS A 67 -6.34 -0.87 10.99
CA HIS A 67 -5.31 -1.64 11.70
C HIS A 67 -4.41 -0.69 12.53
N GLU A 68 -3.56 -1.28 13.38
CA GLU A 68 -2.74 -0.58 14.37
C GLU A 68 -1.83 0.53 13.82
N LEU A 69 -1.40 0.42 12.56
CA LEU A 69 -0.57 1.42 11.89
C LEU A 69 -1.32 2.66 11.34
N ALA A 70 -2.59 2.86 11.69
CA ALA A 70 -3.34 4.05 11.25
C ALA A 70 -2.62 5.37 11.62
N GLY A 71 -2.47 6.27 10.65
CA GLY A 71 -1.74 7.53 10.84
C GLY A 71 -0.22 7.41 10.92
N GLN A 72 0.35 6.20 10.78
CA GLN A 72 1.79 5.97 10.86
C GLN A 72 2.42 5.92 9.48
N THR A 73 3.71 6.24 9.40
CA THR A 73 4.53 6.01 8.21
C THR A 73 5.54 4.93 8.50
N VAL A 74 5.58 3.89 7.67
CA VAL A 74 6.48 2.74 7.85
C VAL A 74 7.19 2.40 6.53
N PRO A 75 8.42 1.84 6.58
CA PRO A 75 9.05 1.33 5.38
C PRO A 75 8.23 0.18 4.78
N MET A 76 8.22 0.09 3.45
CA MET A 76 7.74 -1.10 2.77
C MET A 76 8.68 -2.27 3.08
N ALA A 77 8.12 -3.46 3.27
CA ALA A 77 8.92 -4.66 3.38
C ALA A 77 9.73 -4.84 2.09
N PRO A 78 11.02 -5.24 2.17
CA PRO A 78 11.75 -5.64 0.99
C PRO A 78 10.99 -6.81 0.34
N TRP A 79 10.86 -6.77 -0.99
CA TRP A 79 10.41 -7.95 -1.72
C TRP A 79 11.56 -8.96 -1.66
N GLU A 80 11.36 -10.07 -0.94
CA GLU A 80 12.32 -11.18 -1.01
C GLU A 80 12.14 -11.82 -2.39
N ASP A 81 13.13 -11.63 -3.26
CA ASP A 81 13.26 -12.43 -4.48
C ASP A 81 13.52 -13.88 -4.04
N GLU A 82 12.53 -14.76 -4.19
CA GLU A 82 12.77 -16.21 -4.22
C GLU A 82 13.50 -16.63 -5.51
#